data_AF-A0A949B6G1-F1
#
_entry.id   AF-A0A949B6G1-F1
#
_cell.length_a   1.000
_cell.length_b   1.000
_cell.length_c   1.000
_cell.angle_alpha   90.00
_cell.angle_beta   90.00
_cell.angle_gamma   90.00
#
_symmetry.space_group_name_H-M   'P 1'
#
loop_
_entity.id
_entity.type
_entity.pdbx_description
1 polymer ?
#
loop_
_entity_poly.entity_id
_entity_poly.type
_entity_poly.pdbx_seq_one_letter_code
_entity_poly.pdbx_strand_id
1 'polypeptide(L)'
;MFFGTAALCNMRGITLDTSATASASAESKINETVAETETSSVEKTAAEITLEDNGDIELVNISNLVAVFAIANEPGDQLISFYSNEDITDFEEFNGAIGENGQFYTIEYVNKQDRNDQDSGRVVSDNFDNMEGYVYSVLGENLIANNTYYLCN
;
A
#
# COMPACT_ATOMS: atom_id res chain seq x y z
N MET A 1 -43.21 -2.79 -64.34
CA MET A 1 -41.96 -2.14 -63.92
C MET A 1 -41.81 -2.34 -62.41
N PHE A 2 -40.81 -3.09 -61.97
CA PHE A 2 -40.25 -3.05 -60.61
C PHE A 2 -38.85 -3.69 -60.72
N PHE A 3 -37.81 -3.01 -60.23
CA PHE A 3 -36.42 -3.43 -60.35
C PHE A 3 -35.86 -3.81 -58.97
N GLY A 4 -35.04 -4.87 -58.96
CA GLY A 4 -33.86 -5.01 -58.10
C GLY A 4 -34.09 -5.42 -56.63
N THR A 5 -33.14 -6.06 -55.96
CA THR A 5 -31.84 -6.61 -56.40
C THR A 5 -31.47 -7.76 -55.45
N ALA A 6 -31.01 -8.90 -55.96
CA ALA A 6 -30.58 -10.02 -55.12
C ALA A 6 -29.05 -10.06 -54.98
N ALA A 7 -28.54 -10.06 -53.75
CA ALA A 7 -27.11 -10.19 -53.47
C ALA A 7 -26.69 -11.67 -53.47
N LEU A 8 -25.63 -11.99 -54.22
CA LEU A 8 -25.05 -13.34 -54.29
C LEU A 8 -24.16 -13.64 -53.08
N CYS A 9 -24.18 -14.91 -52.64
CA CYS A 9 -23.26 -15.45 -51.65
C CYS A 9 -22.11 -16.23 -52.34
N ASN A 10 -20.86 -15.97 -51.94
CA ASN A 10 -19.61 -16.62 -52.36
C ASN A 10 -18.45 -16.01 -51.51
N MET A 11 -17.28 -16.63 -51.25
CA MET A 11 -16.71 -17.94 -51.57
C MET A 11 -15.36 -18.13 -50.83
N ARG A 12 -15.03 -19.36 -50.35
CA ARG A 12 -13.67 -19.88 -49.94
C ARG A 12 -12.93 -19.10 -48.84
N GLY A 13 -12.57 -19.71 -47.69
CA GLY A 13 -11.54 -20.74 -47.48
C GLY A 13 -10.76 -20.40 -46.19
N ILE A 14 -9.69 -21.05 -45.73
CA ILE A 14 -8.89 -22.22 -46.17
C ILE A 14 -8.47 -23.00 -44.89
N THR A 15 -8.31 -24.33 -44.95
CA THR A 15 -7.64 -25.14 -43.91
C THR A 15 -6.23 -25.57 -44.35
N LEU A 16 -5.28 -25.59 -43.41
CA LEU A 16 -3.95 -26.19 -43.58
C LEU A 16 -3.62 -26.99 -42.33
N ASP A 17 -3.12 -28.20 -42.54
CA ASP A 17 -2.85 -29.23 -41.54
C ASP A 17 -1.35 -29.62 -41.60
N THR A 18 -0.88 -30.47 -40.69
CA THR A 18 0.44 -31.15 -40.71
C THR A 18 1.67 -30.36 -40.24
N SER A 19 2.09 -30.55 -38.99
CA SER A 19 3.17 -31.51 -38.64
C SER A 19 3.65 -31.35 -37.19
N ALA A 20 4.03 -32.46 -36.57
CA ALA A 20 4.51 -32.51 -35.19
C ALA A 20 6.05 -32.51 -35.12
N THR A 21 6.59 -31.86 -34.09
CA THR A 21 7.87 -32.27 -33.50
C THR A 21 7.81 -32.04 -31.99
N ALA A 22 8.09 -33.08 -31.21
CA ALA A 22 8.25 -32.96 -29.77
C ALA A 22 9.68 -32.50 -29.43
N SER A 23 9.83 -31.73 -28.35
CA SER A 23 11.07 -31.71 -27.58
C SER A 23 10.76 -31.53 -26.11
N ALA A 24 11.38 -32.37 -25.28
CA ALA A 24 11.36 -32.29 -23.83
C ALA A 24 12.64 -31.61 -23.31
N SER A 25 12.74 -31.49 -21.98
CA SER A 25 13.90 -30.97 -21.22
C SER A 25 14.07 -29.43 -21.27
N ALA A 26 14.50 -28.76 -20.20
CA ALA A 26 15.17 -29.29 -19.01
C ALA A 26 14.67 -28.68 -17.69
N GLU A 27 14.76 -29.47 -16.62
CA GLU A 27 14.83 -28.97 -15.24
C GLU A 27 16.12 -28.16 -15.05
N SER A 28 16.10 -27.15 -14.19
CA SER A 28 17.33 -26.55 -13.64
C SER A 28 17.20 -26.33 -12.14
N LYS A 29 17.44 -27.40 -11.37
CA LYS A 29 17.88 -27.26 -9.98
C LYS A 29 19.28 -26.66 -9.99
N ILE A 30 19.48 -25.57 -9.26
CA ILE A 30 20.78 -25.28 -8.65
C ILE A 30 20.60 -25.22 -7.14
N ASN A 31 21.12 -26.25 -6.50
CA ASN A 31 21.27 -26.36 -5.06
C ASN A 31 22.66 -25.80 -4.76
N GLU A 32 22.77 -24.63 -4.12
CA GLU A 32 24.08 -24.11 -3.72
C GLU A 32 24.20 -24.16 -2.19
N THR A 33 25.10 -25.01 -1.73
CA THR A 33 25.44 -25.19 -0.31
C THR A 33 26.85 -24.69 -0.13
N VAL A 34 27.02 -23.62 0.65
CA VAL A 34 28.30 -23.24 1.24
C VAL A 34 28.05 -23.01 2.73
N ALA A 35 28.93 -23.59 3.55
CA ALA A 35 28.81 -23.60 5.01
C ALA A 35 29.45 -22.35 5.65
N GLU A 36 29.30 -22.25 6.98
CA GLU A 36 30.21 -21.73 8.02
C GLU A 36 31.40 -20.81 7.61
N THR A 37 31.76 -19.75 8.36
CA THR A 37 31.65 -19.59 9.83
C THR A 37 31.73 -18.11 10.27
N GLU A 38 31.55 -17.89 11.57
CA GLU A 38 32.19 -16.83 12.40
C GLU A 38 31.66 -15.37 12.37
N THR A 39 30.86 -15.09 13.41
CA THR A 39 31.08 -14.01 14.40
C THR A 39 31.57 -12.63 13.95
N SER A 40 30.74 -11.62 14.25
CA SER A 40 31.20 -10.54 15.14
C SER A 40 30.05 -9.95 15.95
N SER A 41 30.28 -9.77 17.25
CA SER A 41 29.41 -8.97 18.11
C SER A 41 29.53 -7.50 17.71
N VAL A 42 28.39 -6.80 17.62
CA VAL A 42 28.33 -5.35 17.79
C VAL A 42 27.29 -5.08 18.88
N GLU A 43 27.75 -5.21 20.11
CA GLU A 43 27.04 -4.74 21.30
C GLU A 43 26.92 -3.22 21.21
N LYS A 44 25.82 -2.73 20.62
CA LYS A 44 25.55 -1.30 20.46
C LYS A 44 25.33 -0.71 21.85
N THR A 45 26.38 -0.12 22.41
CA THR A 45 26.34 0.68 23.64
C THR A 45 25.14 1.61 23.59
N ALA A 46 24.22 1.43 24.54
CA ALA A 46 23.14 2.38 24.76
C ALA A 46 23.76 3.68 25.27
N ALA A 47 23.81 4.69 24.40
CA ALA A 47 24.10 6.04 24.84
C ALA A 47 22.92 6.52 25.71
N GLU A 48 23.22 6.92 26.94
CA GLU A 48 22.27 7.54 27.84
C GLU A 48 21.80 8.86 27.22
N ILE A 49 20.53 8.90 26.80
CA ILE A 49 19.96 10.10 26.19
C ILE A 49 19.61 11.08 27.31
N THR A 50 20.52 12.00 27.61
CA THR A 50 20.20 13.15 28.48
C THR A 50 19.24 14.07 27.74
N LEU A 51 17.95 13.93 28.02
CA LEU A 51 16.92 14.84 27.55
C LEU A 51 16.98 16.13 28.38
N GLU A 52 17.55 17.20 27.80
CA GLU A 52 17.40 18.54 28.36
C GLU A 52 15.99 19.06 28.05
N ASP A 53 15.08 18.80 28.99
CA ASP A 53 13.67 19.23 28.99
C ASP A 53 13.54 20.75 28.87
N ASN A 54 13.19 21.23 27.67
CA ASN A 54 12.90 22.64 27.35
C ASN A 54 11.84 22.76 26.22
N GLY A 55 10.83 21.90 26.25
CA GLY A 55 9.69 21.99 25.34
C GLY A 55 8.52 21.17 25.87
N ASP A 56 7.32 21.77 25.91
CA ASP A 56 6.11 21.09 26.37
C ASP A 56 5.91 19.77 25.61
N ILE A 57 6.07 18.65 26.32
CA ILE A 57 5.86 17.31 25.76
C ILE A 57 4.36 17.14 25.57
N GLU A 58 3.87 17.24 24.34
CA GLU A 58 2.51 16.81 23.99
C GLU A 58 2.38 15.29 24.21
N LEU A 59 1.93 14.95 25.41
CA LEU A 59 1.66 13.58 25.83
C LEU A 59 0.43 13.04 25.08
N VAL A 60 0.68 12.37 23.96
CA VAL A 60 -0.33 11.62 23.23
C VAL A 60 -1.05 10.67 24.19
N ASN A 61 -2.38 10.82 24.31
CA ASN A 61 -3.16 10.00 25.21
C ASN A 61 -3.31 8.59 24.62
N ILE A 62 -2.50 7.65 25.12
CA ILE A 62 -2.52 6.24 24.70
C ILE A 62 -3.91 5.59 24.87
N SER A 63 -4.77 6.11 25.76
CA SER A 63 -6.15 5.65 25.94
C SER A 63 -7.08 6.03 24.78
N ASN A 64 -6.69 7.02 23.97
CA ASN A 64 -7.40 7.49 22.77
C ASN A 64 -6.86 6.83 21.48
N LEU A 65 -5.89 5.92 21.57
CA LEU A 65 -5.43 5.14 20.42
C LEU A 65 -6.50 4.13 20.01
N VAL A 66 -7.38 4.60 19.13
CA VAL A 66 -8.27 3.74 18.36
C VAL A 66 -7.41 2.92 17.38
N ALA A 67 -7.71 1.64 17.20
CA ALA A 67 -6.89 0.71 16.41
C ALA A 67 -7.06 0.89 14.88
N VAL A 68 -6.96 2.13 14.39
CA VAL A 68 -6.96 2.47 12.97
C VAL A 68 -5.54 2.52 12.44
N PHE A 69 -5.31 1.74 11.38
CA PHE A 69 -4.09 1.80 10.60
C PHE A 69 -4.34 2.62 9.34
N ALA A 70 -3.36 3.46 8.99
CA ALA A 70 -3.32 4.18 7.73
C ALA A 70 -1.99 3.95 7.01
N ILE A 71 -1.98 4.06 5.69
CA ILE A 71 -0.77 3.96 4.87
C ILE A 71 -0.46 5.31 4.24
N ALA A 72 0.82 5.71 4.25
CA ALA A 72 1.28 6.91 3.58
C ALA A 72 1.39 6.70 2.07
N ASN A 73 1.03 7.71 1.27
CA ASN A 73 1.28 7.74 -0.17
C ASN A 73 2.79 7.84 -0.50
N GLU A 74 3.15 7.74 -1.79
CA GLU A 74 4.57 7.84 -2.22
C GLU A 74 5.22 9.21 -1.89
N PRO A 75 4.53 10.37 -2.00
CA PRO A 75 5.09 11.65 -1.54
C PRO A 75 5.21 11.78 -0.01
N GLY A 76 4.45 11.01 0.77
CA GLY A 76 4.35 11.13 2.24
C GLY A 76 3.55 12.34 2.72
N ASP A 77 2.79 13.02 1.87
CA ASP A 77 1.94 14.17 2.24
C ASP A 77 0.48 13.80 2.57
N GLN A 78 0.09 12.55 2.32
CA GLN A 78 -1.23 12.03 2.67
C GLN A 78 -1.19 10.62 3.29
N LEU A 79 -2.20 10.34 4.11
CA LEU A 79 -2.53 9.04 4.65
C LEU A 79 -3.88 8.58 4.11
N ILE A 80 -4.06 7.26 4.00
CA ILE A 80 -5.38 6.65 3.82
C ILE A 80 -5.58 5.55 4.84
N SER A 81 -6.65 5.64 5.63
CA SER A 81 -7.13 4.53 6.47
C SER A 81 -8.16 3.71 5.72
N PHE A 82 -8.07 2.39 5.86
CA PHE A 82 -8.98 1.41 5.29
C PHE A 82 -9.80 0.80 6.43
N TYR A 83 -11.01 0.30 6.13
CA TYR A 83 -11.97 -0.13 7.16
C TYR A 83 -11.37 -1.06 8.22
N SER A 84 -11.26 -0.53 9.45
CA SER A 84 -10.80 -1.23 10.63
C SER A 84 -11.89 -1.20 11.70
N ASN A 85 -12.60 -2.33 11.88
CA ASN A 85 -13.73 -2.54 12.79
C ASN A 85 -15.05 -1.79 12.47
N GLU A 86 -16.11 -2.20 13.17
CA GLU A 86 -17.48 -1.65 13.05
C GLU A 86 -17.81 -0.63 14.16
N ASP A 87 -16.89 -0.45 15.12
CA ASP A 87 -17.07 0.37 16.34
C ASP A 87 -16.58 1.82 16.14
N ILE A 88 -15.96 2.13 15.01
CA ILE A 88 -15.40 3.44 14.70
C ILE A 88 -16.35 4.17 13.74
N THR A 89 -17.04 5.16 14.27
CA THR A 89 -17.92 6.05 13.50
C THR A 89 -17.23 7.35 13.09
N ASP A 90 -16.18 7.74 13.82
CA ASP A 90 -15.72 9.13 13.89
C ASP A 90 -14.37 9.33 13.18
N PHE A 91 -14.24 8.75 11.98
CA PHE A 91 -13.02 8.84 11.15
C PHE A 91 -12.59 10.28 10.83
N GLU A 92 -13.50 11.25 10.92
CA GLU A 92 -13.24 12.67 10.67
C GLU A 92 -12.62 13.39 11.88
N GLU A 93 -12.59 12.76 13.07
CA GLU A 93 -12.05 13.36 14.31
C GLU A 93 -10.56 13.06 14.56
N PHE A 94 -9.91 12.22 13.75
CA PHE A 94 -8.48 11.95 13.90
C PHE A 94 -7.64 13.19 13.53
N ASN A 95 -6.82 13.64 14.49
CA ASN A 95 -5.98 14.84 14.38
C ASN A 95 -4.47 14.51 14.38
N GLY A 96 -4.12 13.26 14.69
CA GLY A 96 -2.74 12.81 14.84
C GLY A 96 -2.47 11.45 14.22
N ALA A 97 -1.23 11.26 13.76
CA ALA A 97 -0.71 10.00 13.27
C ALA A 97 0.62 9.66 13.97
N ILE A 98 0.77 8.42 14.42
CA ILE A 98 2.01 7.90 15.04
C ILE A 98 2.71 6.95 14.09
N GLY A 99 3.96 7.26 13.76
CA GLY A 99 4.84 6.44 12.93
C GLY A 99 5.84 5.60 13.72
N GLU A 100 6.89 5.15 13.04
CA GLU A 100 8.00 4.44 13.66
C GLU A 100 8.65 5.22 14.81
N ASN A 101 9.13 4.50 15.82
CA ASN A 101 9.76 5.05 17.03
C ASN A 101 8.87 5.99 17.86
N GLY A 102 7.56 6.05 17.58
CA GLY A 102 6.62 6.94 18.28
C GLY A 102 6.62 8.38 17.76
N GLN A 103 7.18 8.64 16.57
CA GLN A 103 7.12 9.97 15.96
C GLN A 103 5.66 10.36 15.69
N PHE A 104 5.23 11.48 16.25
CA PHE A 104 3.91 12.06 16.05
C PHE A 104 3.91 13.03 14.85
N TYR A 105 2.80 13.04 14.12
CA TYR A 105 2.52 13.93 13.00
C TYR A 105 1.09 14.47 13.15
N THR A 106 0.89 15.78 12.99
CA THR A 106 -0.44 16.38 12.93
C THR A 106 -1.05 16.12 11.56
N ILE A 107 -2.33 15.76 11.51
CA ILE A 107 -3.07 15.46 10.29
C ILE A 107 -4.44 16.16 10.27
N GLU A 108 -5.01 16.32 9.09
CA GLU A 108 -6.36 16.85 8.88
C GLU A 108 -7.14 15.92 7.95
N TYR A 109 -8.38 15.59 8.29
CA TYR A 109 -9.25 14.79 7.42
C TYR A 109 -9.66 15.60 6.17
N VAL A 110 -9.51 14.97 5.00
CA VAL A 110 -9.78 15.60 3.70
C VAL A 110 -11.11 15.12 3.13
N ASN A 111 -11.26 13.80 2.94
CA ASN A 111 -12.44 13.18 2.35
C ASN A 111 -12.44 11.67 2.53
N LYS A 112 -13.62 11.05 2.38
CA LYS A 112 -13.71 9.64 2.02
C LYS A 112 -13.38 9.46 0.52
N GLN A 113 -12.55 8.47 0.20
CA GLN A 113 -12.22 8.03 -1.15
C GLN A 113 -12.96 6.73 -1.46
N ASP A 114 -13.65 6.68 -2.61
CA ASP A 114 -14.27 5.47 -3.12
C ASP A 114 -13.26 4.62 -3.91
N ARG A 115 -13.42 3.30 -3.87
CA ARG A 115 -12.66 2.35 -4.72
C ARG A 115 -12.92 2.61 -6.20
N ASN A 116 -11.88 2.51 -7.04
CA ASN A 116 -11.98 2.63 -8.49
C ASN A 116 -11.65 1.30 -9.24
N ASP A 117 -11.82 1.30 -10.57
CA ASP A 117 -11.63 0.13 -11.45
C ASP A 117 -10.15 -0.34 -11.60
N GLN A 118 -9.19 0.34 -10.97
CA GLN A 118 -7.76 -0.01 -10.94
C GLN A 118 -7.30 -0.54 -9.58
N ASP A 119 -8.20 -0.71 -8.60
CA ASP A 119 -7.86 -1.27 -7.29
C ASP A 119 -7.33 -2.71 -7.44
N SER A 120 -6.07 -2.91 -7.07
CA SER A 120 -5.41 -4.22 -7.04
C SER A 120 -5.87 -5.13 -5.89
N GLY A 121 -6.71 -4.63 -4.99
CA GLY A 121 -7.12 -5.28 -3.75
C GLY A 121 -6.01 -5.34 -2.69
N ARG A 122 -4.87 -4.68 -2.92
CA ARG A 122 -3.72 -4.68 -2.01
C ARG A 122 -3.67 -3.38 -1.22
N VAL A 123 -3.53 -3.53 0.10
CA VAL A 123 -3.40 -2.40 1.02
C VAL A 123 -1.91 -1.99 1.07
N VAL A 124 -1.49 -1.23 0.05
CA VAL A 124 -0.12 -0.73 -0.18
C VAL A 124 -0.17 0.62 -0.91
N SER A 125 0.89 1.41 -0.80
CA SER A 125 0.95 2.78 -1.34
C SER A 125 0.90 2.87 -2.86
N ASP A 126 1.45 1.89 -3.60
CA ASP A 126 1.29 1.77 -5.06
C ASP A 126 -0.19 1.70 -5.51
N ASN A 127 -1.10 1.44 -4.57
CA ASN A 127 -2.54 1.30 -4.78
C ASN A 127 -3.35 2.43 -4.10
N PHE A 128 -2.68 3.44 -3.53
CA PHE A 128 -3.28 4.50 -2.70
C PHE A 128 -4.45 5.19 -3.41
N ASP A 129 -4.25 5.64 -4.65
CA ASP A 129 -5.25 6.37 -5.44
C ASP A 129 -6.47 5.52 -5.87
N ASN A 130 -6.40 4.20 -5.67
CA ASN A 130 -7.37 3.24 -6.19
C ASN A 130 -8.25 2.58 -5.13
N MET A 131 -7.76 2.47 -3.89
CA MET A 131 -8.45 1.78 -2.81
C MET A 131 -9.44 2.68 -2.06
N GLU A 132 -10.50 2.06 -1.52
CA GLU A 132 -11.48 2.75 -0.68
C GLU A 132 -10.91 3.04 0.71
N GLY A 133 -11.17 4.24 1.25
CA GLY A 133 -10.71 4.62 2.58
C GLY A 133 -11.04 6.06 2.98
N TYR A 134 -10.55 6.49 4.14
CA TYR A 134 -10.62 7.88 4.59
C TYR A 134 -9.23 8.50 4.42
N VAL A 135 -9.17 9.64 3.73
CA VAL A 135 -7.93 10.32 3.34
C VAL A 135 -7.67 11.49 4.28
N TYR A 136 -6.42 11.62 4.72
CA TYR A 136 -5.94 12.69 5.59
C TYR A 136 -4.72 13.36 4.94
N SER A 137 -4.60 14.68 5.08
CA SER A 137 -3.40 15.45 4.75
C SER A 137 -2.48 15.55 5.96
N VAL A 138 -1.19 15.72 5.72
CA VAL A 138 -0.18 15.89 6.77
C VAL A 138 0.14 17.36 6.94
N LEU A 139 0.08 17.86 8.18
CA LEU A 139 0.37 19.26 8.50
C LEU A 139 1.81 19.39 9.02
N GLY A 140 2.74 19.73 8.12
CA GLY A 140 4.13 20.02 8.47
C GLY A 140 5.13 19.23 7.65
N GLU A 141 5.91 18.37 8.31
CA GLU A 141 6.90 17.52 7.64
C GLU A 141 6.24 16.28 7.02
N ASN A 142 6.70 15.89 5.82
CA ASN A 142 6.22 14.69 5.15
C ASN A 142 6.52 13.43 5.98
N LEU A 143 5.61 12.47 5.88
CA LEU A 143 5.75 11.12 6.39
C LEU A 143 6.85 10.36 5.64
N ILE A 144 7.28 9.25 6.24
CA ILE A 144 8.08 8.25 5.53
C ILE A 144 7.15 7.60 4.51
N ALA A 145 7.43 7.84 3.23
CA ALA A 145 6.76 7.23 2.09
C ALA A 145 6.66 5.71 2.27
N ASN A 146 5.52 5.15 1.86
CA ASN A 146 5.27 3.71 1.87
C ASN A 146 5.27 3.05 3.26
N ASN A 147 5.10 3.82 4.33
CA ASN A 147 5.02 3.32 5.71
C ASN A 147 3.59 3.30 6.27
N THR A 148 3.40 2.58 7.38
CA THR A 148 2.14 2.43 8.09
C THR A 148 2.13 3.27 9.37
N TYR A 149 0.99 3.89 9.66
CA TYR A 149 0.78 4.83 10.75
C TYR A 149 -0.46 4.44 11.57
N TYR A 150 -0.45 4.76 12.86
CA TYR A 150 -1.60 4.63 13.76
C TYR A 150 -2.31 5.98 13.89
N LEU A 151 -3.63 6.04 13.70
CA LEU A 151 -4.38 7.29 13.88
C LEU A 151 -4.84 7.49 15.34
N CYS A 152 -4.90 8.75 15.78
CA CYS A 152 -5.30 9.13 17.13
C CYS A 152 -5.92 10.55 17.20
N ASN A 153 -6.48 10.88 18.36
CA ASN A 153 -7.11 12.16 18.71
C ASN A 153 -6.74 12.57 20.15
#